data_AF-A0A955TTA3-F1
#
_entry.id   AF-A0A955TTA3-F1
#
_cell.length_a   1.000
_cell.length_b   1.000
_cell.length_c   1.000
_cell.angle_alpha   90.00
_cell.angle_beta   90.00
_cell.angle_gamma   90.00
#
_symmetry.space_group_name_H-M   'P 1'
#
loop_
_entity.id
_entity.type
_entity.pdbx_description
1 polymer ?
#
loop_
_entity_poly.entity_id
_entity_poly.type
_entity_poly.pdbx_seq_one_letter_code
_entity_poly.pdbx_strand_id
1 'polypeptide(L)'
;MAGWPIFNTDREWKIEVDVDYADWTDFENLDLHLSNGITVPQRRNYGDAWVVMVGHEYTLLNPTFLPNWNLSVRSGYVYSETPVRSRTFDPANPDSPFHAVSVGLGLHCQKQGKFLGILPCDAFGAKSMGLDFAYQVLLYEERTISNNQQFLLNGDWDFIIHVGAITFRSNF
;
A
#
# COMPACT_ATOMS: atom_id res chain seq x y z
N MET A 1 14.38 4.71 -2.98
CA MET A 1 15.36 4.87 -4.09
C MET A 1 14.82 4.25 -5.35
N ALA A 2 15.01 4.87 -6.52
CA ALA A 2 14.49 4.33 -7.78
C ALA A 2 15.53 4.39 -8.91
N GLY A 3 15.40 3.48 -9.87
CA GLY A 3 16.26 3.42 -11.05
C GLY A 3 15.54 2.82 -12.25
N TRP A 4 16.04 3.12 -13.46
CA TRP A 4 15.50 2.62 -14.72
C TRP A 4 16.54 1.81 -15.49
N PRO A 5 16.66 0.49 -15.23
CA PRO A 5 17.57 -0.36 -15.99
C PRO A 5 17.26 -0.39 -17.49
N ILE A 6 16.00 -0.15 -17.88
CA ILE A 6 15.59 -0.04 -19.29
C ILE A 6 14.81 1.26 -19.44
N PHE A 7 15.22 2.08 -20.41
CA PHE A 7 14.51 3.28 -20.80
C PHE A 7 14.80 3.58 -22.28
N ASN A 8 13.83 3.26 -23.15
CA ASN A 8 13.94 3.52 -24.59
C ASN A 8 12.56 3.83 -25.19
N THR A 9 12.48 3.95 -26.51
CA THR A 9 11.26 4.33 -27.23
C THR A 9 10.11 3.32 -27.16
N ASP A 10 10.43 2.06 -26.85
CA ASP A 10 9.47 0.95 -26.95
C ASP A 10 9.06 0.43 -25.56
N ARG A 11 9.94 0.59 -24.56
CA ARG A 11 9.74 0.05 -23.22
C ARG A 11 10.54 0.77 -22.16
N GLU A 12 9.98 0.75 -20.96
CA GLU A 12 10.60 1.25 -19.73
C GLU A 12 10.50 0.17 -18.65
N TRP A 13 11.56 0.04 -17.86
CA TRP A 13 11.54 -0.77 -16.65
C TRP A 13 12.08 0.06 -15.50
N LYS A 14 11.21 0.36 -14.54
CA LYS A 14 11.53 1.03 -13.28
C LYS A 14 11.65 -0.01 -12.18
N ILE A 15 12.65 0.14 -11.32
CA ILE A 15 12.77 -0.60 -10.05
C ILE A 15 12.87 0.43 -8.93
N GLU A 16 12.23 0.15 -7.81
CA GLU A 16 12.15 1.02 -6.64
C GLU A 16 12.32 0.20 -5.35
N VAL A 17 13.08 0.76 -4.41
CA VAL A 17 13.35 0.18 -3.09
C VAL A 17 13.25 1.28 -2.06
N ASP A 18 12.33 1.19 -1.11
CA ASP A 18 12.14 2.19 -0.07
C ASP A 18 12.25 1.56 1.31
N VAL A 19 12.74 2.36 2.26
CA VAL A 19 12.90 1.96 3.66
C VAL A 19 12.36 3.10 4.50
N ASP A 20 11.28 2.83 5.23
CA ASP A 20 10.67 3.78 6.15
C ASP A 20 10.97 3.36 7.59
N TYR A 21 11.31 4.35 8.41
CA TYR A 21 11.39 4.21 9.87
C TYR A 21 10.23 4.98 10.48
N ALA A 22 9.40 4.28 11.23
CA ALA A 22 8.29 4.87 11.96
C ALA A 22 8.57 4.83 13.46
N ASP A 23 8.85 6.00 14.03
CA ASP A 23 8.97 6.16 15.48
C ASP A 23 7.58 6.30 16.10
N TRP A 24 7.13 5.25 16.78
CA TRP A 24 5.89 5.27 17.57
C TRP A 24 6.15 5.30 19.07
N THR A 25 7.39 5.58 19.50
CA THR A 25 7.73 5.56 20.93
C THR A 25 6.99 6.62 21.74
N ASP A 26 6.64 7.74 21.10
CA ASP A 26 5.81 8.80 21.69
C ASP A 26 4.35 8.37 21.91
N PHE A 27 3.86 7.31 21.26
CA PHE A 27 2.51 6.82 21.43
C PHE A 27 2.39 5.92 22.67
N GLU A 28 2.51 6.54 23.85
CA GLU A 28 2.53 5.85 25.13
C GLU A 28 1.14 5.55 25.69
N ASN A 29 0.17 6.44 25.50
CA ASN A 29 -1.16 6.36 26.10
C ASN A 29 -2.25 6.95 25.18
N LEU A 30 -3.48 6.46 25.34
CA LEU A 30 -4.69 6.92 24.65
C LEU A 30 -5.82 7.10 25.68
N ASP A 31 -5.51 7.77 26.78
CA ASP A 31 -6.40 7.87 27.93
C ASP A 31 -7.69 8.62 27.58
N LEU A 32 -8.83 8.06 27.99
CA LEU A 32 -10.13 8.65 27.74
C LEU A 32 -10.53 9.52 28.92
N HIS A 33 -10.64 10.83 28.71
CA HIS A 33 -11.13 11.78 29.70
C HIS A 33 -12.64 12.00 29.54
N LEU A 34 -13.40 11.56 30.53
CA LEU A 34 -14.85 11.67 30.53
C LEU A 34 -15.30 13.00 31.15
N SER A 35 -16.47 13.51 30.75
CA SER A 35 -17.02 14.78 31.23
C SER A 35 -17.34 14.80 32.73
N ASN A 36 -17.47 13.62 33.34
CA ASN A 36 -17.63 13.46 34.79
C ASN A 36 -16.30 13.49 35.56
N GLY A 37 -15.18 13.76 34.88
CA GLY A 37 -13.84 13.85 35.48
C GLY A 37 -13.14 12.50 35.64
N ILE A 38 -13.75 11.38 35.23
CA ILE A 38 -13.12 10.06 35.26
C ILE A 38 -12.18 9.92 34.05
N THR A 39 -10.97 9.40 34.30
CA THR A 39 -10.06 8.96 33.25
C THR A 39 -10.07 7.43 33.15
N VAL A 40 -10.30 6.91 31.94
CA VAL A 40 -10.13 5.49 31.64
C VAL A 40 -8.75 5.31 30.99
N PRO A 41 -7.77 4.71 31.69
CA PRO A 41 -6.42 4.59 31.15
C PRO A 41 -6.39 3.59 30.00
N GLN A 42 -5.67 3.94 28.93
CA GLN A 42 -5.46 3.08 27.75
C GLN A 42 -3.98 3.14 27.35
N ARG A 43 -3.15 2.38 28.08
CA ARG A 43 -1.71 2.34 27.82
C ARG A 43 -1.41 1.63 26.50
N ARG A 44 -0.68 2.31 25.61
CA ARG A 44 -0.25 1.83 24.29
C ARG A 44 1.21 1.41 24.28
N ASN A 45 2.12 2.28 24.71
CA ASN A 45 3.55 1.98 24.87
C ASN A 45 4.14 1.28 23.63
N TYR A 46 3.94 1.89 22.46
CA TYR A 46 4.41 1.33 21.19
C TYR A 46 5.94 1.42 21.09
N GLY A 47 6.53 0.53 20.29
CA GLY A 47 7.93 0.57 19.89
C GLY A 47 8.11 1.36 18.58
N ASP A 48 9.30 1.31 18.01
CA ASP A 48 9.51 1.69 16.63
C ASP A 48 9.19 0.55 15.67
N ALA A 49 9.12 0.86 14.38
CA ALA A 49 8.92 -0.14 13.33
C ALA A 49 9.64 0.29 12.05
N TRP A 50 10.24 -0.70 11.37
CA TRP A 50 10.76 -0.54 10.02
C TRP A 50 9.81 -1.10 8.98
N VAL A 51 9.74 -0.43 7.83
CA VAL A 51 9.02 -0.91 6.65
C VAL A 51 9.99 -0.91 5.47
N VAL A 52 10.13 -2.06 4.83
CA VAL A 52 10.98 -2.23 3.64
C VAL A 52 10.11 -2.62 2.46
N MET A 53 10.25 -1.87 1.38
CA MET A 53 9.44 -2.01 0.18
C MET A 53 10.34 -2.20 -1.03
N VAL A 54 9.97 -3.14 -1.90
CA VAL A 54 10.62 -3.34 -3.19
C VAL A 54 9.54 -3.47 -4.25
N GLY A 55 9.63 -2.69 -5.31
CA GLY A 55 8.68 -2.69 -6.40
C GLY A 55 9.35 -2.55 -7.75
N HIS A 56 8.64 -2.94 -8.79
CA HIS A 56 9.03 -2.62 -10.14
C HIS A 56 7.83 -2.38 -11.04
N GLU A 57 8.02 -1.56 -12.06
CA GLU A 57 7.05 -1.26 -13.10
C GLU A 57 7.69 -1.51 -14.45
N TYR A 58 7.06 -2.36 -15.25
CA TYR A 58 7.44 -2.59 -16.63
C TYR A 58 6.38 -2.02 -17.57
N THR A 59 6.76 -1.06 -18.39
CA THR A 59 5.87 -0.33 -19.29
C THR A 59 6.23 -0.63 -20.73
N LEU A 60 5.25 -1.09 -21.50
CA LEU A 60 5.31 -1.14 -22.95
C LEU A 60 4.75 0.16 -23.51
N LEU A 61 5.55 0.87 -24.30
CA LEU A 61 5.18 2.13 -24.94
C LEU A 61 4.63 1.83 -26.33
N ASN A 62 3.39 2.23 -26.59
CA ASN A 62 2.73 2.06 -27.90
C ASN A 62 2.90 0.66 -28.54
N PRO A 63 2.52 -0.44 -27.83
CA PRO A 63 2.73 -1.78 -28.35
C PRO A 63 1.85 -2.05 -29.57
N THR A 64 2.33 -2.86 -30.52
CA THR A 64 1.67 -3.14 -31.80
C THR A 64 0.24 -3.68 -31.66
N PHE A 65 -0.05 -4.42 -30.58
CA PHE A 65 -1.38 -4.97 -30.32
C PHE A 65 -2.36 -3.98 -29.67
N LEU A 66 -1.86 -2.86 -29.15
CA LEU A 66 -2.66 -1.80 -28.51
C LEU A 66 -2.08 -0.42 -28.87
N PRO A 67 -2.22 0.01 -30.14
CA PRO A 67 -1.59 1.22 -30.63
C PRO A 67 -2.18 2.47 -29.96
N ASN A 68 -1.33 3.45 -29.69
CA ASN A 68 -1.59 4.71 -28.99
C ASN A 68 -1.88 4.55 -27.48
N TRP A 69 -1.54 3.41 -26.91
CA TRP A 69 -1.61 3.16 -25.48
C TRP A 69 -0.24 2.79 -24.92
N ASN A 70 -0.02 3.11 -23.65
CA ASN A 70 1.05 2.54 -22.86
C ASN A 70 0.43 1.53 -21.89
N LEU A 71 1.06 0.37 -21.79
CA LEU A 71 0.66 -0.71 -20.90
C LEU A 71 1.71 -0.87 -19.82
N SER A 72 1.38 -0.56 -18.57
CA SER A 72 2.24 -0.76 -17.40
C SER A 72 1.80 -1.99 -16.61
N VAL A 73 2.74 -2.86 -16.26
CA VAL A 73 2.54 -3.94 -15.29
C VAL A 73 3.41 -3.67 -14.07
N ARG A 74 2.83 -3.77 -12.89
CA ARG A 74 3.49 -3.49 -11.61
C ARG A 74 3.43 -4.71 -10.72
N SER A 75 4.50 -4.95 -9.97
CA SER A 75 4.49 -5.86 -8.84
C SER A 75 5.42 -5.35 -7.76
N GLY A 76 5.12 -5.73 -6.52
CA GLY A 76 5.91 -5.30 -5.38
C GLY A 76 5.71 -6.19 -4.17
N TYR A 77 6.62 -6.01 -3.22
CA TYR A 77 6.66 -6.70 -1.96
C TYR A 77 6.96 -5.69 -0.85
N VAL A 78 6.28 -5.86 0.29
CA VAL A 78 6.50 -5.07 1.50
C VAL A 78 6.73 -6.02 2.65
N TYR A 79 7.72 -5.72 3.49
CA TYR A 79 7.82 -6.24 4.83
C TYR A 79 7.66 -5.09 5.80
N SER A 80 6.76 -5.23 6.78
CA SER A 80 6.54 -4.25 7.83
C SER A 80 6.67 -4.92 9.18
N GLU A 81 7.42 -4.32 10.09
CA GLU A 81 7.38 -4.67 11.51
C GLU A 81 6.12 -4.11 12.17
N THR A 82 5.83 -4.57 13.39
CA THR A 82 4.76 -4.01 14.24
C THR A 82 5.35 -3.14 15.34
N PRO A 83 4.86 -1.90 15.53
CA PRO A 83 5.19 -1.12 16.72
C PRO A 83 4.40 -1.60 17.96
N VAL A 84 3.38 -2.45 17.78
CA VAL A 84 2.49 -2.88 18.88
C VAL A 84 3.16 -3.96 19.72
N ARG A 85 3.32 -3.72 21.02
CA ARG A 85 3.92 -4.69 21.95
C ARG A 85 2.88 -5.67 22.50
N SER A 86 3.28 -6.90 22.78
CA SER A 86 2.33 -7.96 23.18
C SER A 86 1.57 -7.64 24.48
N ARG A 87 2.22 -6.90 25.38
CA ARG A 87 1.63 -6.46 26.65
C ARG A 87 0.47 -5.46 26.47
N THR A 88 0.47 -4.71 25.37
CA THR A 88 -0.50 -3.62 25.09
C THR A 88 -1.28 -3.85 23.80
N PHE A 89 -1.23 -5.08 23.27
CA PHE A 89 -2.03 -5.51 22.13
C PHE A 89 -3.51 -5.27 22.40
N ASP A 90 -4.23 -4.82 21.37
CA ASP A 90 -5.64 -4.47 21.45
C ASP A 90 -6.35 -4.95 20.17
N PRO A 91 -7.46 -5.70 20.27
CA PRO A 91 -8.20 -6.18 19.10
C PRO A 91 -8.72 -5.06 18.18
N ALA A 92 -8.84 -3.82 18.68
CA ALA A 92 -9.18 -2.67 17.85
C ALA A 92 -8.05 -2.26 16.89
N ASN A 93 -6.81 -2.65 17.19
CA ASN A 93 -5.66 -2.53 16.32
C ASN A 93 -4.81 -3.81 16.41
N PRO A 94 -5.27 -4.91 15.78
CA PRO A 94 -4.71 -6.24 15.99
C PRO A 94 -3.39 -6.43 15.23
N ASP A 95 -2.45 -5.51 15.36
CA ASP A 95 -1.28 -5.42 14.50
C ASP A 95 -0.21 -6.50 14.81
N SER A 96 0.47 -6.94 13.75
CA SER A 96 1.61 -7.85 13.78
C SER A 96 2.52 -7.58 12.58
N PRO A 97 3.77 -8.08 12.56
CA PRO A 97 4.59 -7.96 11.37
C PRO A 97 3.86 -8.60 10.18
N PHE A 98 4.00 -8.01 9.01
CA PHE A 98 3.31 -8.53 7.83
C PHE A 98 4.16 -8.49 6.57
N HIS A 99 3.81 -9.40 5.66
CA HIS A 99 4.30 -9.48 4.31
C HIS A 99 3.19 -9.06 3.35
N ALA A 100 3.39 -8.00 2.57
CA ALA A 100 2.44 -7.63 1.53
C ALA A 100 2.98 -7.99 0.15
N VAL A 101 2.13 -8.58 -0.69
CA VAL A 101 2.43 -8.83 -2.11
C VAL A 101 1.43 -8.06 -2.96
N SER A 102 1.93 -7.30 -3.91
CA SER A 102 1.14 -6.39 -4.74
C SER A 102 1.31 -6.70 -6.23
N VAL A 103 0.22 -6.54 -6.98
CA VAL A 103 0.20 -6.54 -8.45
C VAL A 103 -0.63 -5.37 -8.95
N GLY A 104 -0.30 -4.86 -10.14
CA GLY A 104 -1.05 -3.77 -10.75
C GLY A 104 -0.94 -3.72 -12.26
N LEU A 105 -1.92 -3.08 -12.87
CA LEU A 105 -2.07 -2.89 -14.30
C LEU A 105 -2.42 -1.42 -14.58
N GLY A 106 -1.64 -0.77 -15.42
CA GLY A 106 -1.88 0.59 -15.89
C GLY A 106 -2.13 0.61 -17.39
N LEU A 107 -3.20 1.28 -17.81
CA LEU A 107 -3.57 1.51 -19.20
C LEU A 107 -3.61 3.01 -19.43
N HIS A 108 -2.64 3.54 -20.16
CA HIS A 108 -2.53 4.98 -20.39
C HIS A 108 -2.64 5.31 -21.87
N CYS A 109 -3.72 5.99 -22.24
CA CYS A 109 -4.00 6.37 -23.62
C CYS A 109 -3.41 7.74 -23.96
N GLN A 110 -2.71 7.79 -25.09
CA GLN A 110 -2.05 8.97 -25.63
C GLN A 110 -2.98 9.74 -26.60
N LYS A 111 -2.64 11.00 -26.93
CA LYS A 111 -3.44 11.92 -27.77
C LYS A 111 -4.05 11.32 -29.05
N GLN A 112 -3.36 10.36 -29.67
CA GLN A 112 -3.77 9.76 -30.94
C GLN A 112 -4.72 8.54 -30.77
N GLY A 113 -4.97 8.13 -29.52
CA GLY A 113 -5.78 6.96 -29.18
C GLY A 113 -7.24 7.30 -28.88
N LYS A 114 -8.05 6.23 -28.79
CA LYS A 114 -9.44 6.29 -28.33
C LYS A 114 -9.60 5.52 -27.04
N PHE A 115 -9.94 6.20 -25.96
CA PHE A 115 -10.25 5.67 -24.66
C PHE A 115 -11.48 4.75 -24.79
N LEU A 116 -11.29 3.48 -24.42
CA LEU A 116 -12.28 2.42 -24.56
C LEU A 116 -12.86 2.30 -25.99
N GLY A 117 -12.11 2.75 -27.01
CA GLY A 117 -12.53 2.72 -28.42
C GLY A 117 -13.53 3.80 -28.85
N ILE A 118 -14.03 4.63 -27.92
CA ILE A 118 -15.17 5.53 -28.17
C ILE A 118 -14.76 7.00 -28.05
N LEU A 119 -13.97 7.35 -27.03
CA LEU A 119 -13.64 8.73 -26.68
C LEU A 119 -12.20 9.07 -27.09
N PRO A 120 -11.93 10.13 -27.87
CA PRO A 120 -10.56 10.59 -28.07
C PRO A 120 -9.87 10.86 -26.72
N CYS A 121 -8.63 10.42 -26.56
CA CYS A 121 -7.92 10.55 -25.27
C CYS A 121 -7.45 11.98 -24.98
N ASP A 122 -7.62 12.89 -25.94
CA ASP A 122 -7.47 14.33 -25.83
C ASP A 122 -8.82 15.07 -25.71
N ALA A 123 -9.92 14.34 -25.56
CA ALA A 123 -11.23 14.95 -25.35
C ALA A 123 -11.26 15.79 -24.07
N PHE A 124 -12.14 16.80 -24.06
CA PHE A 124 -12.35 17.68 -22.91
C PHE A 124 -11.11 18.46 -22.46
N GLY A 125 -10.15 18.71 -23.36
CA GLY A 125 -8.93 19.45 -23.06
C GLY A 125 -7.85 18.62 -22.37
N ALA A 126 -8.04 17.31 -22.24
CA ALA A 126 -6.99 16.42 -21.76
C ALA A 126 -5.87 16.26 -22.81
N LYS A 127 -4.66 15.94 -22.36
CA LYS A 127 -3.54 15.46 -23.17
C LYS A 127 -3.45 13.95 -23.20
N SER A 128 -3.99 13.28 -22.18
CA SER A 128 -3.96 11.82 -22.04
C SER A 128 -4.92 11.38 -20.94
N MET A 129 -5.47 10.18 -21.06
CA MET A 129 -6.33 9.55 -20.05
C MET A 129 -5.76 8.20 -19.64
N GLY A 130 -5.95 7.77 -18.40
CA GLY A 130 -5.46 6.48 -17.92
C GLY A 130 -6.36 5.82 -16.90
N LEU A 131 -6.27 4.49 -16.83
CA LEU A 131 -6.86 3.66 -15.79
C LEU A 131 -5.75 2.83 -15.15
N ASP A 132 -5.74 2.80 -13.82
CA ASP A 132 -4.87 1.92 -13.05
C ASP A 132 -5.72 1.01 -12.18
N PHE A 133 -5.35 -0.27 -12.14
CA PHE A 133 -5.88 -1.28 -11.25
C PHE A 133 -4.75 -1.78 -10.37
N ALA A 134 -4.99 -1.92 -9.08
CA ALA A 134 -4.03 -2.50 -8.15
C ALA A 134 -4.74 -3.47 -7.21
N TYR A 135 -4.03 -4.53 -6.86
CA TYR A 135 -4.44 -5.48 -5.85
C TYR A 135 -3.25 -5.84 -4.97
N GLN A 136 -3.48 -5.91 -3.67
CA GLN A 136 -2.49 -6.25 -2.68
C GLN A 136 -3.10 -7.19 -1.64
N VAL A 137 -2.33 -8.17 -1.20
CA VAL A 137 -2.65 -9.01 -0.04
C VAL A 137 -1.61 -8.77 1.04
N LEU A 138 -2.05 -8.49 2.26
CA LEU A 138 -1.22 -8.36 3.45
C LEU A 138 -1.41 -9.63 4.28
N LEU A 139 -0.32 -10.39 4.41
CA LEU A 139 -0.24 -11.63 5.17
C LEU A 139 0.43 -11.28 6.50
N TYR A 140 -0.39 -11.12 7.53
CA TYR A 140 0.11 -10.86 8.88
C TYR A 140 0.66 -12.14 9.49
N GLU A 141 1.76 -12.03 10.23
CA GLU A 141 2.30 -13.14 11.00
C GLU A 141 1.36 -13.47 12.16
N GLU A 142 1.10 -14.76 12.38
CA GLU A 142 0.33 -15.25 13.52
C GLU A 142 1.01 -14.83 14.82
N ARG A 143 0.22 -14.27 15.75
CA ARG A 143 0.74 -13.71 16.98
C ARG A 143 0.10 -14.35 18.21
N THR A 144 0.89 -15.15 18.94
CA THR A 144 0.49 -15.68 20.25
C THR A 144 0.76 -14.65 21.35
N ILE A 145 -0.32 -14.18 21.99
CA ILE A 145 -0.28 -13.24 23.12
C ILE A 145 -0.50 -14.00 24.43
N SER A 146 0.49 -13.96 25.33
CA SER A 146 0.41 -14.64 26.64
C SER A 146 0.62 -13.71 27.85
N ASN A 147 0.96 -12.45 27.60
CA ASN A 147 1.36 -11.49 28.63
C ASN A 147 0.65 -10.14 28.51
N ASN A 148 -0.56 -10.12 27.94
CA ASN A 148 -1.33 -8.89 27.80
C ASN A 148 -1.71 -8.32 29.18
N GLN A 149 -1.74 -6.99 29.29
CA GLN A 149 -2.26 -6.29 30.47
C GLN A 149 -3.73 -6.62 30.77
N GLN A 150 -4.50 -7.00 29.76
CA GLN A 150 -5.84 -7.55 29.87
C GLN A 150 -5.80 -9.05 29.56
N PHE A 151 -5.85 -9.88 30.61
CA PHE A 151 -5.73 -11.35 30.49
C PHE A 151 -6.70 -11.99 29.49
N LEU A 152 -7.90 -11.42 29.32
CA LEU A 152 -8.91 -11.90 28.36
C LEU A 152 -8.48 -11.79 26.89
N LEU A 153 -7.44 -11.02 26.60
CA LEU A 153 -6.88 -10.84 25.25
C LEU A 153 -5.74 -11.81 24.93
N ASN A 154 -5.35 -12.66 25.89
CA ASN A 154 -4.36 -13.70 25.65
C ASN A 154 -4.94 -14.79 24.73
N GLY A 155 -4.23 -15.12 23.66
CA GLY A 155 -4.66 -16.05 22.63
C GLY A 155 -3.85 -15.89 21.35
N ASP A 156 -4.24 -16.63 20.32
CA ASP A 156 -3.63 -16.58 19.00
C ASP A 156 -4.44 -15.66 18.08
N TRP A 157 -3.74 -14.79 17.37
CA TRP A 157 -4.31 -13.79 16.48
C TRP A 157 -3.75 -13.97 15.07
N ASP A 158 -4.64 -14.17 14.11
CA ASP A 158 -4.31 -14.34 12.69
C ASP A 158 -5.35 -13.60 11.84
N PHE A 159 -4.90 -12.88 10.83
CA PHE A 159 -5.75 -12.16 9.89
C PHE A 159 -5.02 -11.86 8.58
N ILE A 160 -5.79 -11.73 7.51
CA ILE A 160 -5.29 -11.39 6.18
C ILE A 160 -6.12 -10.21 5.67
N ILE A 161 -5.45 -9.21 5.11
CA ILE A 161 -6.12 -8.05 4.50
C ILE A 161 -5.95 -8.11 2.99
N HIS A 162 -7.04 -7.89 2.26
CA HIS A 162 -7.05 -7.72 0.82
C HIS A 162 -7.39 -6.27 0.48
N VAL A 163 -6.55 -5.63 -0.33
CA VAL A 163 -6.72 -4.25 -0.75
C VAL A 163 -6.82 -4.21 -2.27
N GLY A 164 -7.87 -3.59 -2.79
CA GLY A 164 -8.05 -3.35 -4.22
C GLY A 164 -8.24 -1.86 -4.49
N ALA A 165 -7.64 -1.36 -5.56
CA ALA A 165 -7.77 0.04 -5.97
C ALA A 165 -8.00 0.15 -7.48
N ILE A 166 -8.85 1.11 -7.85
CA ILE A 166 -9.09 1.52 -9.24
C ILE A 166 -8.93 3.03 -9.30
N THR A 167 -8.08 3.53 -10.19
CA THR A 167 -7.82 4.96 -10.35
C THR A 167 -8.05 5.37 -11.80
N PHE A 168 -8.71 6.51 -11.99
CA PHE A 168 -8.79 7.20 -13.28
C PHE A 168 -7.89 8.43 -13.25
N ARG A 169 -7.10 8.64 -14.31
CA ARG A 169 -6.19 9.78 -14.44
C ARG A 169 -6.49 10.56 -15.72
N SER A 170 -6.59 11.88 -15.64
CA SER A 170 -6.65 12.78 -16.78
C SER A 170 -5.57 13.84 -16.63
N ASN A 171 -4.68 13.96 -17.61
CA ASN A 171 -3.65 15.00 -17.64
C ASN A 171 -4.11 16.12 -18.58
N PHE A 172 -3.97 17.39 -18.19
CA PHE A 172 -4.36 18.57 -18.99
C PHE A 172 -3.14 19.34 -19.52
#